data_AF-A0A6A6K1J7-F1
#
_entry.id   AF-A0A6A6K1J7-F1
#
_cell.length_a   1.000
_cell.length_b   1.000
_cell.length_c   1.000
_cell.angle_alpha   90.00
_cell.angle_beta   90.00
_cell.angle_gamma   90.00
#
_symmetry.space_group_name_H-M   'P 1'
#
loop_
_entity.id
_entity.type
_entity.pdbx_description
1 polymer ?
#
loop_
_entity_poly.entity_id
_entity_poly.type
_entity_poly.pdbx_seq_one_letter_code
_entity_poly.pdbx_strand_id
1 'polypeptide(L)'
;MSVWHLLLFVSCVPGFVISAVVTLDSIKIYNSHEWLKTSKPIVYFYCKRENKTHLPDVKEVNVSYAFKGEESWQPLTEFTSKKCKRCGFYEEDKLKSDDVFDEWEFCPSDFVDSDGKYRRIKDKEFDATFLCPQCVPLAADSNSASGSYNRGSKGMHVAVVILISALVSTVLILGIVVVFKHWQKKKREQEQARFLKLFEDGDDIEDELGLGTVI
;
A
#
# COMPACT_ATOMS: atom_id res chain seq x y z
N MET A 1 18.52 18.01 23.94
CA MET A 1 18.83 16.93 22.97
C MET A 1 17.98 17.19 21.74
N SER A 2 18.65 17.57 20.65
CA SER A 2 18.05 18.27 19.51
C SER A 2 17.12 17.39 18.69
N VAL A 3 15.95 17.93 18.35
CA VAL A 3 14.91 17.39 17.44
C VAL A 3 15.49 16.97 16.08
N TRP A 4 16.68 17.48 15.71
CA TRP A 4 17.41 17.08 14.51
C TRP A 4 17.80 15.59 14.47
N HIS A 5 18.03 14.93 15.61
CA HIS A 5 18.38 13.51 15.61
C HIS A 5 17.21 12.58 15.30
N LEU A 6 15.96 13.03 15.48
CA LEU A 6 14.78 12.22 15.17
C LEU A 6 14.49 12.19 13.65
N LEU A 7 14.91 13.20 12.91
CA LEU A 7 14.68 13.30 11.45
C LEU A 7 15.66 12.45 10.63
N LEU A 8 16.84 12.12 11.18
CA LEU A 8 17.86 11.31 10.51
C LEU A 8 17.56 9.81 10.48
N PHE A 9 16.62 9.32 11.30
CA PHE A 9 16.22 7.90 11.30
C PHE A 9 15.08 7.57 10.32
N VAL A 10 14.40 8.57 9.75
CA VAL A 10 13.24 8.34 8.86
C VAL A 10 13.64 8.23 7.38
N SER A 11 14.89 8.54 7.02
CA SER A 11 15.38 8.51 5.62
C SER A 11 15.87 7.14 5.13
N CYS A 12 15.65 6.06 5.88
CA CYS A 12 16.03 4.70 5.47
C CYS A 12 14.82 3.76 5.48
N VAL A 13 13.76 4.14 4.78
CA VAL A 13 12.81 3.13 4.28
C VAL A 13 13.30 2.79 2.87
N PRO A 14 13.92 1.61 2.63
CA PRO A 14 14.20 1.17 1.27
C PRO A 14 12.88 1.25 0.50
N GLY A 15 12.90 1.92 -0.65
CA GLY A 15 11.69 2.26 -1.41
C GLY A 15 10.73 1.09 -1.47
N PHE A 16 9.47 1.33 -1.09
CA PHE A 16 8.41 0.34 -1.20
C PHE A 16 8.45 -0.25 -2.61
N VAL A 17 8.85 -1.52 -2.73
CA VAL A 17 8.66 -2.28 -3.95
C VAL A 17 7.16 -2.58 -3.98
N ILE A 18 6.41 -1.71 -4.66
CA ILE A 18 4.99 -1.92 -4.88
C ILE A 18 4.90 -3.11 -5.85
N SER A 19 4.70 -4.32 -5.32
CA SER A 19 4.25 -5.44 -6.15
C SER A 19 2.78 -5.20 -6.47
N ALA A 20 2.46 -5.12 -7.76
CA ALA A 20 1.12 -4.89 -8.26
C ALA A 20 0.59 -6.16 -8.91
N VAL A 21 -0.33 -6.84 -8.23
CA VAL A 21 -0.92 -8.10 -8.66
C VAL A 21 -1.97 -7.85 -9.75
N VAL A 22 -1.91 -8.65 -10.81
CA VAL A 22 -2.85 -8.59 -11.93
C VAL A 22 -3.69 -9.85 -11.99
N THR A 23 -5.00 -9.66 -12.00
CA THR A 23 -6.01 -10.72 -12.16
C THR A 23 -6.72 -10.59 -13.51
N LEU A 24 -7.27 -11.70 -14.01
CA LEU A 24 -8.20 -11.69 -15.13
C LEU A 24 -9.60 -11.37 -14.59
N ASP A 25 -10.24 -10.34 -15.11
CA ASP A 25 -11.61 -9.93 -14.73
C ASP A 25 -12.64 -10.58 -15.64
N SER A 26 -12.37 -10.60 -16.95
CA SER A 26 -13.22 -11.29 -17.93
C SER A 26 -12.47 -11.65 -19.19
N ILE A 27 -12.97 -12.66 -19.91
CA ILE A 27 -12.47 -13.04 -21.22
C ILE A 27 -13.58 -13.64 -22.08
N LYS A 28 -13.50 -13.35 -23.38
CA LYS A 28 -14.26 -14.02 -24.43
C LYS A 28 -13.32 -14.37 -25.56
N ILE A 29 -13.26 -15.65 -25.91
CA ILE A 29 -12.53 -16.15 -27.08
C ILE A 29 -13.51 -16.21 -28.25
N TYR A 30 -13.17 -15.61 -29.38
CA TYR A 30 -14.03 -15.57 -30.58
C TYR A 30 -13.73 -16.70 -31.55
N ASN A 31 -12.45 -17.08 -31.63
CA ASN A 31 -11.96 -18.09 -32.55
C ASN A 31 -11.01 -19.04 -31.81
N SER A 32 -10.96 -20.29 -32.26
CA SER A 32 -10.00 -21.30 -31.81
C SER A 32 -9.25 -21.79 -33.05
N HIS A 33 -7.95 -21.97 -32.91
CA HIS A 33 -7.01 -22.42 -33.93
C HIS A 33 -6.84 -23.95 -33.93
N GLU A 34 -7.62 -24.65 -33.12
CA GLU A 34 -7.77 -26.10 -33.14
C GLU A 34 -8.14 -26.61 -34.54
N TRP A 35 -7.46 -27.67 -34.99
CA TRP A 35 -7.74 -28.29 -36.30
C TRP A 35 -9.21 -28.75 -36.37
N LEU A 36 -9.65 -29.50 -35.36
CA LEU A 36 -11.01 -30.01 -35.30
C LEU A 36 -11.90 -28.97 -34.65
N LYS A 37 -12.85 -28.38 -35.39
CA LYS A 37 -13.81 -27.39 -34.85
C LYS A 37 -14.69 -27.87 -33.69
N THR A 38 -14.58 -29.14 -33.32
CA THR A 38 -15.28 -29.78 -32.20
C THR A 38 -14.42 -29.99 -30.96
N SER A 39 -13.09 -29.77 -31.02
CA SER A 39 -12.26 -29.75 -29.81
C SER A 39 -12.49 -28.47 -29.01
N LYS A 40 -12.32 -28.59 -27.70
CA LYS A 40 -12.40 -27.45 -26.79
C LYS A 40 -11.04 -26.77 -26.75
N PRO A 41 -10.97 -25.43 -26.87
CA PRO A 41 -9.72 -24.70 -26.77
C PRO A 41 -9.08 -24.92 -25.39
N ILE A 42 -7.76 -25.09 -25.35
CA ILE A 42 -6.98 -25.09 -24.11
C ILE A 42 -6.20 -23.78 -24.07
N VAL A 43 -6.77 -22.78 -23.40
CA VAL A 43 -6.20 -21.43 -23.36
C VAL A 43 -5.30 -21.27 -22.16
N TYR A 44 -4.14 -20.63 -22.36
CA TYR A 44 -3.27 -20.22 -21.28
C TYR A 44 -2.75 -18.79 -21.48
N PHE A 45 -2.50 -18.11 -20.36
CA PHE A 45 -1.80 -16.84 -20.31
C PHE A 45 -0.34 -17.09 -19.94
N TYR A 46 0.57 -16.36 -20.56
CA TYR A 46 1.99 -16.51 -20.28
C TYR A 46 2.75 -15.20 -20.46
N CYS A 47 3.63 -14.90 -19.50
CA CYS A 47 4.62 -13.83 -19.59
C CYS A 47 6.02 -14.44 -19.69
N LYS A 48 6.89 -13.85 -20.53
CA LYS A 48 8.28 -14.34 -20.67
C LYS A 48 8.99 -14.37 -19.30
N ARG A 49 9.56 -15.52 -18.96
CA ARG A 49 10.28 -15.82 -17.69
C ARG A 49 9.37 -16.11 -16.48
N GLU A 50 8.08 -16.32 -16.70
CA GLU A 50 7.14 -16.78 -15.67
C GLU A 50 6.63 -18.19 -16.00
N ASN A 51 5.77 -18.73 -15.14
CA ASN A 51 5.08 -19.97 -15.43
C ASN A 51 3.87 -19.71 -16.33
N LYS A 52 3.47 -20.71 -17.13
CA LYS A 52 2.20 -20.66 -17.86
C LYS A 52 1.04 -20.76 -16.86
N THR A 53 0.02 -19.92 -17.04
CA THR A 53 -1.22 -19.98 -16.28
C THR A 53 -2.32 -20.48 -17.19
N HIS A 54 -2.71 -21.74 -17.05
CA HIS A 54 -3.85 -22.29 -17.78
C HIS A 54 -5.16 -21.70 -17.26
N LEU A 55 -6.12 -21.46 -18.16
CA LEU A 55 -7.45 -20.94 -17.86
C LEU A 55 -8.44 -22.12 -17.95
N PRO A 56 -8.52 -23.01 -16.95
CA PRO A 56 -9.30 -24.25 -17.01
C PRO A 56 -10.80 -24.01 -17.20
N ASP A 57 -11.30 -22.81 -16.88
CA ASP A 57 -12.71 -22.46 -16.97
C ASP A 57 -13.12 -21.99 -18.36
N VAL A 58 -12.17 -21.56 -19.20
CA VAL A 58 -12.41 -21.07 -20.56
C VAL A 58 -12.38 -22.27 -21.52
N LYS A 59 -13.57 -22.78 -21.85
CA LYS A 59 -13.71 -24.07 -22.58
C LYS A 59 -14.45 -23.95 -23.90
N GLU A 60 -15.08 -22.82 -24.18
CA GLU A 60 -15.96 -22.64 -25.33
C GLU A 60 -15.71 -21.29 -25.98
N VAL A 61 -15.73 -21.27 -27.31
CA VAL A 61 -15.69 -20.04 -28.10
C VAL A 61 -17.04 -19.33 -28.03
N ASN A 62 -17.01 -18.01 -28.19
CA ASN A 62 -18.16 -17.11 -28.16
C ASN A 62 -18.92 -17.05 -26.83
N VAL A 63 -18.38 -17.64 -25.76
CA VAL A 63 -18.89 -17.52 -24.38
C VAL A 63 -18.07 -16.47 -23.63
N SER A 64 -18.77 -15.59 -22.91
CA SER A 64 -18.15 -14.61 -22.01
C SER A 64 -18.00 -15.23 -20.63
N TYR A 65 -16.77 -15.25 -20.12
CA TYR A 65 -16.44 -15.67 -18.77
C TYR A 65 -16.05 -14.46 -17.93
N ALA A 66 -16.52 -14.43 -16.68
CA ALA A 66 -16.19 -13.39 -15.71
C ALA A 66 -15.69 -14.06 -14.43
N PHE A 67 -14.68 -13.46 -13.81
CA PHE A 67 -13.93 -14.03 -12.70
C PHE A 67 -13.88 -13.05 -11.53
N LYS A 68 -13.61 -13.58 -10.33
CA LYS A 68 -13.54 -12.79 -9.09
C LYS A 68 -12.11 -12.52 -8.62
N GLY A 69 -11.11 -13.16 -9.25
CA GLY A 69 -9.74 -13.12 -8.76
C GLY A 69 -9.47 -14.11 -7.62
N GLU A 70 -10.46 -14.95 -7.28
CA GLU A 70 -10.39 -15.97 -6.22
C GLU A 70 -10.14 -17.38 -6.78
N GLU A 71 -10.12 -17.53 -8.10
CA GLU A 71 -9.90 -18.82 -8.76
C GLU A 71 -8.49 -19.33 -8.48
N SER A 72 -8.33 -20.65 -8.31
CA SER A 72 -7.08 -21.27 -7.85
C SER A 72 -5.88 -21.08 -8.79
N TRP A 73 -6.13 -20.65 -10.03
CA TRP A 73 -5.11 -20.37 -11.04
C TRP A 73 -4.79 -18.87 -11.16
N GLN A 74 -5.49 -17.99 -10.44
CA GLN A 74 -5.14 -16.58 -10.32
C GLN A 74 -4.11 -16.38 -9.20
N PRO A 75 -3.27 -15.32 -9.26
CA PRO A 75 -3.23 -14.25 -10.26
C PRO A 75 -2.56 -14.66 -11.57
N LEU A 76 -2.73 -13.83 -12.61
CA LEU A 76 -2.06 -14.05 -13.90
C LEU A 76 -0.58 -13.67 -13.86
N THR A 77 -0.25 -12.55 -13.22
CA THR A 77 1.12 -12.04 -13.09
C THR A 77 1.20 -10.96 -12.01
N GLU A 78 2.40 -10.50 -11.67
CA GLU A 78 2.64 -9.37 -10.77
C GLU A 78 3.71 -8.39 -11.31
N PHE A 79 3.44 -7.09 -11.30
CA PHE A 79 4.48 -6.11 -11.63
C PHE A 79 5.29 -5.75 -10.40
N THR A 80 6.60 -6.00 -10.44
CA THR A 80 7.54 -5.61 -9.37
C THR A 80 8.21 -4.25 -9.62
N SER A 81 7.95 -3.64 -10.78
CA SER A 81 8.52 -2.35 -11.18
C SER A 81 7.67 -1.71 -12.29
N LYS A 82 8.06 -0.51 -12.75
CA LYS A 82 7.47 0.16 -13.92
C LYS A 82 7.77 -0.53 -15.26
N LYS A 83 8.61 -1.57 -15.28
CA LYS A 83 8.96 -2.28 -16.52
C LYS A 83 7.80 -3.13 -16.99
N CYS A 84 7.50 -3.04 -18.28
CA CYS A 84 6.55 -3.91 -18.94
C CYS A 84 7.07 -5.34 -19.03
N LYS A 85 6.13 -6.28 -19.14
CA LYS A 85 6.41 -7.68 -19.44
C LYS A 85 5.91 -8.01 -20.83
N ARG A 86 6.59 -8.92 -21.53
CA ARG A 86 6.10 -9.46 -22.80
C ARG A 86 5.20 -10.64 -22.47
N CYS A 87 3.89 -10.48 -22.66
CA CYS A 87 2.89 -11.48 -22.31
C CYS A 87 1.93 -11.75 -23.47
N GLY A 88 1.18 -12.84 -23.37
CA GLY A 88 0.23 -13.23 -24.41
C GLY A 88 -0.80 -14.25 -23.95
N PHE A 89 -1.83 -14.41 -24.78
CA PHE A 89 -2.72 -15.56 -24.74
C PHE A 89 -2.31 -16.52 -25.85
N TYR A 90 -2.35 -17.80 -25.51
CA TYR A 90 -1.93 -18.89 -26.38
C TYR A 90 -2.96 -20.02 -26.30
N GLU A 91 -3.02 -20.81 -27.35
CA GLU A 91 -3.78 -22.05 -27.40
C GLU A 91 -2.81 -23.23 -27.41
N GLU A 92 -2.96 -24.14 -26.45
CA GLU A 92 -2.09 -25.30 -26.35
C GLU A 92 -2.51 -26.40 -27.33
N ASP A 93 -1.55 -26.87 -28.13
CA ASP A 93 -1.77 -27.93 -29.11
C ASP A 93 -1.11 -29.23 -28.70
N LYS A 94 -1.81 -30.35 -28.92
CA LYS A 94 -1.24 -31.69 -28.64
C LYS A 94 -0.31 -32.20 -29.74
N LEU A 95 -0.48 -31.72 -30.98
CA LEU A 95 0.11 -32.31 -32.18
C LEU A 95 0.99 -31.34 -32.98
N LYS A 96 0.92 -30.04 -32.69
CA LYS A 96 1.70 -29.00 -33.33
C LYS A 96 2.19 -28.01 -32.27
N SER A 97 2.93 -26.99 -32.69
CA SER A 97 3.27 -25.87 -31.81
C SER A 97 2.02 -25.10 -31.45
N ASP A 98 1.91 -24.72 -30.17
CA ASP A 98 0.88 -23.85 -29.63
C ASP A 98 0.63 -22.62 -30.53
N ASP A 99 -0.64 -22.36 -30.83
CA ASP A 99 -1.05 -21.16 -31.55
C ASP A 99 -1.01 -19.93 -30.63
N VAL A 100 -0.83 -18.75 -31.25
CA VAL A 100 -0.72 -17.47 -30.54
C VAL A 100 -1.93 -16.61 -30.87
N PHE A 101 -2.81 -16.38 -29.89
CA PHE A 101 -3.91 -15.43 -30.06
C PHE A 101 -3.37 -14.00 -30.19
N ASP A 102 -2.50 -13.60 -29.27
CA ASP A 102 -1.78 -12.33 -29.32
C ASP A 102 -0.60 -12.33 -28.33
N GLU A 103 0.47 -11.60 -28.65
CA GLU A 103 1.59 -11.35 -27.75
C GLU A 103 1.94 -9.85 -27.79
N TRP A 104 1.91 -9.18 -26.63
CA TRP A 104 2.09 -7.73 -26.53
C TRP A 104 2.96 -7.33 -25.32
N GLU A 105 3.34 -6.06 -25.25
CA GLU A 105 3.93 -5.48 -24.06
C GLU A 105 2.84 -5.13 -23.06
N PHE A 106 2.79 -5.86 -21.96
CA PHE A 106 1.84 -5.67 -20.87
C PHE A 106 2.49 -4.84 -19.77
N CYS A 107 1.96 -3.64 -19.57
CA CYS A 107 2.58 -2.60 -18.74
C CYS A 107 1.68 -2.20 -17.57
N PRO A 108 2.26 -1.79 -16.42
CA PRO A 108 1.49 -1.15 -15.35
C PRO A 108 0.72 0.09 -15.82
N SER A 109 1.25 0.81 -16.80
CA SER A 109 0.65 2.03 -17.37
C SER A 109 -0.59 1.77 -18.24
N ASP A 110 -0.89 0.51 -18.58
CA ASP A 110 -2.05 0.16 -19.40
C ASP A 110 -3.36 0.28 -18.60
N PHE A 111 -3.28 0.25 -17.28
CA PHE A 111 -4.40 0.38 -16.34
C PHE A 111 -4.74 1.86 -16.11
N VAL A 112 -5.26 2.50 -17.16
CA VAL A 112 -5.60 3.93 -17.16
C VAL A 112 -6.94 4.24 -16.48
N ASP A 113 -7.82 3.25 -16.41
CA ASP A 113 -9.14 3.43 -15.82
C ASP A 113 -9.04 3.56 -14.30
N SER A 114 -9.88 4.41 -13.71
CA SER A 114 -9.84 4.70 -12.27
C SER A 114 -10.18 3.49 -11.38
N ASP A 115 -10.83 2.47 -11.96
CA ASP A 115 -11.14 1.20 -11.31
C ASP A 115 -10.00 0.17 -11.47
N GLY A 116 -8.88 0.55 -12.10
CA GLY A 116 -7.73 -0.31 -12.30
C GLY A 116 -7.99 -1.39 -13.33
N LYS A 117 -8.90 -1.16 -14.28
CA LYS A 117 -9.14 -2.08 -15.39
C LYS A 117 -8.29 -1.74 -16.60
N TYR A 118 -7.94 -2.78 -17.34
CA TYR A 118 -7.32 -2.69 -18.66
C TYR A 118 -8.01 -3.68 -19.59
N ARG A 119 -8.54 -3.19 -20.71
CA ARG A 119 -9.21 -4.02 -21.71
C ARG A 119 -8.35 -4.19 -22.96
N ARG A 120 -8.01 -5.44 -23.28
CA ARG A 120 -7.26 -5.84 -24.49
C ARG A 120 -8.21 -6.55 -25.45
N ILE A 121 -8.34 -5.98 -26.64
CA ILE A 121 -9.11 -6.58 -27.73
C ILE A 121 -8.16 -6.93 -28.87
N LYS A 122 -8.26 -8.16 -29.36
CA LYS A 122 -7.63 -8.60 -30.60
C LYS A 122 -8.72 -9.01 -31.57
N ASP A 123 -8.74 -8.36 -32.74
CA ASP A 123 -9.79 -8.56 -33.74
C ASP A 123 -9.99 -10.04 -34.04
N LYS A 124 -11.25 -10.51 -33.89
CA LYS A 124 -11.69 -11.90 -34.11
C LYS A 124 -10.98 -12.99 -33.30
N GLU A 125 -10.10 -12.64 -32.37
CA GLU A 125 -9.39 -13.60 -31.53
C GLU A 125 -9.98 -13.60 -30.11
N PHE A 126 -9.91 -12.47 -29.39
CA PHE A 126 -10.46 -12.35 -28.04
C PHE A 126 -10.79 -10.92 -27.61
N ASP A 127 -11.60 -10.80 -26.57
CA ASP A 127 -11.80 -9.60 -25.75
C ASP A 127 -11.56 -9.99 -24.29
N ALA A 128 -10.56 -9.39 -23.66
CA ALA A 128 -10.16 -9.69 -22.29
C ALA A 128 -10.04 -8.41 -21.46
N THR A 129 -10.52 -8.45 -20.23
CA THR A 129 -10.34 -7.39 -19.24
C THR A 129 -9.50 -7.91 -18.10
N PHE A 130 -8.47 -7.15 -17.74
CA PHE A 130 -7.58 -7.38 -16.62
C PHE A 130 -7.87 -6.38 -15.52
N LEU A 131 -7.56 -6.73 -14.28
CA LEU A 131 -7.72 -5.89 -13.11
C LEU A 131 -6.39 -5.79 -12.35
N CYS A 132 -5.99 -4.57 -12.02
CA CYS A 132 -4.86 -4.25 -11.16
C CYS A 132 -5.18 -3.01 -10.32
N PRO A 133 -5.77 -3.17 -9.12
CA PRO A 133 -6.13 -2.04 -8.26
C PRO A 133 -4.92 -1.21 -7.83
N GLN A 134 -3.74 -1.84 -7.76
CA GLN A 134 -2.48 -1.21 -7.38
C GLN A 134 -1.80 -0.45 -8.54
N CYS A 135 -2.25 -0.67 -9.79
CA CYS A 135 -1.72 -0.02 -10.97
C CYS A 135 -2.41 1.33 -11.26
N VAL A 136 -3.54 1.61 -10.59
CA VAL A 136 -4.24 2.88 -10.71
C VAL A 136 -3.26 4.01 -10.38
N PRO A 137 -3.15 5.04 -11.22
CA PRO A 137 -2.35 6.21 -10.89
C PRO A 137 -2.88 6.82 -9.59
N LEU A 138 -2.22 6.54 -8.46
CA LEU A 138 -2.31 7.39 -7.28
C LEU A 138 -1.99 8.78 -7.80
N ALA A 139 -2.84 9.78 -7.51
CA ALA A 139 -2.61 11.16 -7.90
C ALA A 139 -1.22 11.55 -7.40
N ALA A 140 -0.23 11.39 -8.27
CA ALA A 140 1.15 11.32 -7.88
C ALA A 140 1.58 12.72 -7.50
N ASP A 141 2.28 12.79 -6.38
CA ASP A 141 2.97 13.96 -5.91
C ASP A 141 3.63 14.71 -7.08
N SER A 142 3.24 15.97 -7.18
CA SER A 142 3.80 16.97 -8.06
C SER A 142 5.32 16.97 -7.98
N ASN A 143 5.99 16.59 -9.08
CA ASN A 143 7.24 17.16 -9.56
C ASN A 143 7.56 16.60 -10.96
N SER A 144 6.88 17.11 -11.98
CA SER A 144 7.39 17.13 -13.36
C SER A 144 6.59 18.18 -14.14
N ALA A 145 7.29 19.21 -14.61
CA ALA A 145 6.71 20.33 -15.33
C ALA A 145 6.06 19.91 -16.66
N SER A 146 4.87 20.49 -16.92
CA SER A 146 4.44 21.17 -18.17
C SER A 146 3.00 20.83 -18.58
N GLY A 147 2.20 21.89 -18.81
CA GLY A 147 0.96 21.84 -19.60
C GLY A 147 -0.35 22.13 -18.86
N SER A 148 -0.90 23.32 -19.09
CA SER A 148 -2.22 23.84 -18.66
C SER A 148 -3.43 22.95 -19.05
N TYR A 149 -4.61 22.96 -18.41
CA TYR A 149 -5.54 24.07 -18.14
C TYR A 149 -6.68 23.60 -17.20
N ASN A 150 -7.05 24.44 -16.21
CA ASN A 150 -8.26 24.57 -15.38
C ASN A 150 -9.32 23.44 -15.23
N ARG A 151 -9.68 23.11 -13.97
CA ARG A 151 -11.05 23.36 -13.42
C ARG A 151 -11.07 23.37 -11.89
N GLY A 152 -11.63 24.45 -11.33
CA GLY A 152 -11.61 24.78 -9.91
C GLY A 152 -12.51 23.95 -8.99
N SER A 153 -12.32 24.22 -7.69
CA SER A 153 -13.00 23.72 -6.48
C SER A 153 -12.20 22.78 -5.54
N LYS A 154 -10.95 22.43 -5.86
CA LYS A 154 -10.16 21.52 -5.00
C LYS A 154 -9.32 22.22 -3.90
N GLY A 155 -9.09 23.54 -4.01
CA GLY A 155 -8.22 24.28 -3.10
C GLY A 155 -8.77 24.44 -1.67
N MET A 156 -10.10 24.56 -1.52
CA MET A 156 -10.69 24.86 -0.20
C MET A 156 -10.67 23.65 0.73
N HIS A 157 -10.90 22.44 0.22
CA HIS A 157 -10.85 21.22 1.03
C HIS A 157 -9.43 20.92 1.53
N VAL A 158 -8.41 21.15 0.69
CA VAL A 158 -7.00 20.93 1.08
C VAL A 158 -6.57 21.93 2.15
N ALA A 159 -6.93 23.21 2.00
CA ALA A 159 -6.63 24.22 3.01
C ALA A 159 -7.29 23.90 4.36
N VAL A 160 -8.54 23.43 4.35
CA VAL A 160 -9.26 23.05 5.58
C VAL A 160 -8.60 21.86 6.28
N VAL A 161 -8.17 20.83 5.54
CA VAL A 161 -7.49 19.67 6.14
C VAL A 161 -6.16 20.06 6.78
N ILE A 162 -5.38 20.94 6.14
CA ILE A 162 -4.10 21.44 6.67
C ILE A 162 -4.32 22.27 7.95
N LEU A 163 -5.36 23.12 7.98
CA LEU A 163 -5.68 23.92 9.16
C LEU A 163 -6.11 23.05 10.34
N ILE A 164 -6.95 22.05 10.10
CA ILE A 164 -7.40 21.12 11.14
C ILE A 164 -6.22 20.32 11.71
N SER A 165 -5.33 19.80 10.86
CA SER A 165 -4.18 19.02 11.32
C SER A 165 -3.18 19.85 12.13
N ALA A 166 -2.95 21.10 11.74
CA ALA A 166 -2.13 22.05 12.50
C ALA A 166 -2.75 22.37 13.87
N LEU A 167 -4.07 22.58 13.93
CA LEU A 167 -4.79 22.84 15.19
C LEU A 167 -4.74 21.64 16.13
N VAL A 168 -4.96 20.42 15.63
CA VAL A 168 -4.89 19.21 16.46
C VAL A 168 -3.49 19.00 17.02
N SER A 169 -2.46 19.20 16.19
CA SER A 169 -1.06 19.03 16.59
C SER A 169 -0.66 20.03 17.67
N THR A 170 -1.08 21.30 17.56
CA THR A 170 -0.78 22.33 18.56
C THR A 170 -1.43 22.03 19.91
N VAL A 171 -2.70 21.60 19.92
CA VAL A 171 -3.39 21.18 21.15
C VAL A 171 -2.70 19.99 21.81
N LEU A 172 -2.27 19.00 21.02
CA LEU A 172 -1.57 17.82 21.52
C LEU A 172 -0.25 18.19 22.20
N ILE A 173 0.53 19.07 21.58
CA ILE A 173 1.81 19.54 22.12
C ILE A 173 1.59 20.31 23.43
N LEU A 174 0.61 21.22 23.47
CA LEU A 174 0.28 21.96 24.69
C LEU A 174 -0.17 21.03 25.82
N GLY A 175 -1.00 20.02 25.51
CA GLY A 175 -1.42 19.00 26.48
C GLY A 175 -0.24 18.25 27.09
N ILE A 176 0.70 17.78 26.25
CA ILE A 176 1.90 17.08 26.70
C ILE A 176 2.77 17.99 27.58
N VAL A 177 2.93 19.26 27.21
CA VAL A 177 3.72 20.22 28.00
C VAL A 177 3.08 20.48 29.38
N VAL A 178 1.76 20.60 29.45
CA VAL A 178 1.05 20.77 30.74
C VAL A 178 1.21 19.55 31.63
N VAL A 179 1.00 18.34 31.08
CA VAL A 179 1.17 17.08 31.83
C VAL A 179 2.61 16.93 32.31
N PHE A 180 3.59 17.24 31.45
CA PHE A 180 5.00 17.16 31.80
C PHE A 180 5.38 18.17 32.89
N LYS A 181 4.91 19.42 32.79
CA LYS A 181 5.15 20.46 33.79
C LYS A 181 4.50 20.11 35.13
N HIS A 182 3.29 19.54 35.10
CA HIS A 182 2.60 19.07 36.29
C HIS A 182 3.33 17.90 36.95
N TRP A 183 3.80 16.93 36.15
CA TRP A 183 4.59 15.80 36.62
C TRP A 183 5.92 16.26 37.24
N GLN A 184 6.63 17.21 36.61
CA GLN A 184 7.83 17.81 37.20
C GLN A 184 7.54 18.53 38.52
N LYS A 185 6.42 19.26 38.62
CA LYS A 185 6.03 19.92 39.87
C LYS A 185 5.79 18.89 40.98
N LYS A 186 5.02 17.83 40.69
CA LYS A 186 4.75 16.74 41.63
C LYS A 186 6.03 16.03 42.06
N LYS A 187 6.98 15.85 41.15
CA LYS A 187 8.28 15.24 41.48
C LYS A 187 9.11 16.10 42.43
N ARG A 188 9.08 17.44 42.28
CA ARG A 188 9.75 18.35 43.23
C ARG A 188 9.14 18.33 44.62
N GLU A 189 7.81 18.21 44.71
CA GLU A 189 7.11 18.10 46.00
C GLU A 189 7.49 16.80 46.73
N GLN A 190 7.64 15.68 46.01
CA GLN A 190 8.08 14.41 46.60
C GLN A 190 9.52 14.45 47.14
N GLU A 191 10.44 15.11 46.43
CA GLU A 191 11.82 15.27 46.90
C GLU A 191 11.91 16.19 48.12
N GLN A 192 11.08 17.24 48.19
CA GLN A 192 11.03 18.11 49.37
C GLN A 192 10.42 17.42 50.59
N ALA A 193 9.35 16.63 50.43
CA ALA A 193 8.79 15.85 51.54
C ALA A 193 9.78 14.78 52.05
N ARG A 194 10.57 14.20 51.15
CA ARG A 194 11.65 13.26 51.52
C ARG A 194 12.79 13.95 52.26
N PHE A 195 13.09 15.20 51.90
CA PHE A 195 14.11 16.01 52.56
C PHE A 195 13.65 16.48 53.95
N LEU A 196 12.40 16.92 54.08
CA LEU A 196 11.82 17.40 55.35
C LEU A 196 11.73 16.27 56.38
N LYS A 197 11.40 15.05 55.95
CA LYS A 197 11.45 13.85 56.78
C LYS A 197 12.84 13.56 57.36
N LEU A 198 13.92 13.91 56.64
CA LEU A 198 15.28 13.75 57.16
C LEU A 198 15.65 14.77 58.24
N PHE A 199 14.95 15.91 58.34
CA PHE A 199 15.12 16.86 59.45
C PHE A 199 14.20 16.54 60.62
N GLU A 200 12.97 16.07 60.36
CA GLU A 200 12.03 15.63 61.41
C GLU A 200 12.58 14.43 62.19
N ASP A 201 13.18 13.43 61.52
CA ASP A 201 13.89 12.31 62.19
C ASP A 201 15.20 12.77 62.90
N GLY A 202 15.67 14.01 62.67
CA GLY A 202 16.87 14.60 63.28
C GLY A 202 16.59 15.50 64.48
N ASP A 203 15.41 16.12 64.55
CA ASP A 203 14.96 16.95 65.68
C ASP A 203 14.42 16.11 66.85
N ASP A 204 13.96 14.87 66.62
CA ASP A 204 13.55 13.93 67.68
C ASP A 204 14.74 13.37 68.51
N ILE A 205 15.98 13.82 68.25
CA ILE A 205 17.18 13.41 68.99
C ILE A 205 17.64 14.46 70.02
N GLU A 206 17.03 15.66 70.06
CA GLU A 206 17.41 16.72 71.03
C GLU A 206 16.57 16.75 72.33
N ASP A 207 15.51 15.94 72.45
CA ASP A 207 14.65 15.91 73.66
C ASP A 207 15.09 14.89 74.75
N GLU A 208 16.22 14.20 74.60
CA GLU A 208 16.78 13.26 75.61
C GLU A 208 18.12 13.69 76.24
N LEU A 209 18.51 14.97 76.19
CA LEU A 209 19.62 15.52 77.00
C LEU A 209 19.10 16.34 78.17
N GLY A 210 18.38 15.64 79.07
CA GLY A 210 18.00 16.13 80.39
C GLY A 210 19.23 16.41 81.28
N LEU A 211 19.69 17.65 81.26
CA LEU A 211 20.69 18.20 82.17
C LEU A 211 20.07 18.42 83.56
N GLY A 212 19.94 17.34 84.35
CA GLY A 212 19.64 17.39 85.77
C GLY A 212 20.92 17.56 86.59
N THR A 213 21.18 18.79 87.05
CA THR A 213 22.17 19.08 88.11
C THR A 213 21.56 18.85 89.49
N VAL A 214 22.45 18.65 90.51
CA VAL A 214 22.26 18.69 91.99
C VAL A 214 22.21 17.27 92.60
N ILE A 215 23.17 16.77 93.40
CA ILE A 215 24.00 17.31 94.51
C ILE A 215 25.42 16.75 94.43
#